data_AF-A0A9E4JH26-F1
#
_entry.id   AF-A0A9E4JH26-F1
#
_cell.length_a   1.000
_cell.length_b   1.000
_cell.length_c   1.000
_cell.angle_alpha   90.00
_cell.angle_beta   90.00
_cell.angle_gamma   90.00
#
_symmetry.space_group_name_H-M   'P 1'
#
loop_
_entity.id
_entity.type
_entity.pdbx_description
1 polymer ?
#
loop_
_entity_poly.entity_id
_entity_poly.type
_entity_poly.pdbx_seq_one_letter_code
_entity_poly.pdbx_strand_id
1 'polypeptide(L)'
;MGRLSLLLLVILPSLTVTSVSLYYLFPEWIALEASFQNFQQVAENPASTLTEVYIAQAAENRHRINCFAEGVGVLFGLSILAIGVHGFCLIPEQKSSPPRD
;
A
#
# COMPACT_ATOMS: atom_id res chain seq x y z
N MET A 1 -15.64 13.17 22.38
CA MET A 1 -14.87 11.90 22.31
C MET A 1 -14.84 11.29 20.91
N GLY A 2 -15.94 11.23 20.14
CA GLY A 2 -15.96 10.58 18.81
C GLY A 2 -14.91 11.04 17.79
N ARG A 3 -14.66 12.35 17.66
CA ARG A 3 -13.62 12.88 16.76
C ARG A 3 -12.21 12.43 17.14
N LEU A 4 -11.90 12.41 18.44
CA LEU A 4 -10.59 11.97 18.96
C LEU A 4 -10.38 10.46 18.71
N SER A 5 -11.44 9.66 18.92
CA SER A 5 -11.39 8.21 18.65
C SER A 5 -11.16 7.90 17.16
N LEU A 6 -11.81 8.63 16.24
CA LEU A 6 -11.57 8.47 14.79
C LEU A 6 -10.14 8.84 14.41
N LEU A 7 -9.60 9.92 14.98
CA LEU A 7 -8.22 10.31 14.72
C LEU A 7 -7.23 9.23 15.16
N LEU A 8 -7.37 8.75 16.40
CA LEU A 8 -6.39 7.83 17.01
C LEU A 8 -6.51 6.39 16.51
N LEU A 9 -7.72 5.90 16.25
CA LEU A 9 -7.96 4.48 15.96
C LEU A 9 -8.15 4.19 14.47
N VAL A 10 -8.44 5.21 13.66
CA VAL A 10 -8.72 5.03 12.23
C VAL A 10 -7.72 5.82 11.40
N ILE A 11 -7.72 7.15 11.50
CA ILE A 11 -6.95 8.01 10.61
C ILE A 11 -5.44 7.81 10.77
N LEU A 12 -4.91 7.88 12.00
CA LEU A 12 -3.47 7.73 12.23
C LEU A 12 -2.95 6.33 11.85
N PRO A 13 -3.59 5.21 12.27
CA PRO A 13 -3.18 3.89 11.85
C PRO A 13 -3.25 3.69 10.33
N SER A 14 -4.33 4.14 9.68
CA SER A 14 -4.47 4.03 8.22
C SER A 14 -3.40 4.82 7.48
N LEU A 15 -3.12 6.05 7.91
CA LEU A 15 -2.06 6.86 7.32
C LEU A 15 -0.69 6.20 7.49
N THR A 16 -0.45 5.56 8.64
CA THR A 16 0.81 4.85 8.91
C THR A 16 0.96 3.65 7.98
N VAL A 17 -0.06 2.79 7.89
CA VAL A 17 -0.06 1.61 6.99
C VAL A 17 0.12 2.04 5.54
N THR A 18 -0.64 3.02 5.06
CA THR A 18 -0.49 3.55 3.70
C THR A 18 0.91 4.08 3.44
N SER A 19 1.49 4.83 4.39
CA SER A 19 2.82 5.42 4.22
C SER A 19 3.91 4.35 4.19
N VAL A 20 3.84 3.35 5.07
CA VAL A 20 4.76 2.21 5.09
C VAL A 20 4.65 1.42 3.78
N SER A 21 3.44 1.13 3.31
CA SER A 21 3.27 0.40 2.06
C SER A 21 3.73 1.20 0.85
N LEU A 22 3.46 2.51 0.79
CA LEU A 22 4.01 3.37 -0.27
C LEU A 22 5.55 3.37 -0.25
N TYR A 23 6.15 3.42 0.94
CA TYR A 23 7.61 3.41 1.10
C TYR A 23 8.25 2.16 0.50
N TYR A 24 7.63 0.98 0.67
CA TYR A 24 8.14 -0.28 0.09
C TYR A 24 7.69 -0.52 -1.35
N LEU A 25 6.52 0.00 -1.76
CA LEU A 25 5.98 -0.20 -3.09
C LEU A 25 6.89 0.37 -4.19
N PHE A 26 7.42 1.59 -4.03
CA PHE A 26 8.23 2.22 -5.07
C PHE A 26 9.56 1.50 -5.34
N PRO A 27 10.37 1.15 -4.32
CA PRO A 27 11.58 0.36 -4.54
C PRO A 27 11.30 -1.02 -5.16
N GLU A 28 10.26 -1.71 -4.69
CA GLU A 28 9.86 -3.00 -5.25
C GLU A 28 9.42 -2.86 -6.72
N TRP A 29 8.76 -1.76 -7.08
CA TRP A 29 8.34 -1.51 -8.46
C TRP A 29 9.54 -1.33 -9.39
N ILE A 30 10.55 -0.60 -8.93
CA ILE A 30 11.80 -0.39 -9.69
C ILE A 30 12.54 -1.72 -9.84
N ALA A 31 12.62 -2.53 -8.77
CA ALA A 31 13.25 -3.85 -8.81
C ALA A 31 12.49 -4.83 -9.71
N LEU A 32 11.16 -4.77 -9.70
CA LEU A 32 10.29 -5.54 -10.60
C LEU A 32 10.59 -5.23 -12.06
N GLU A 33 10.63 -3.94 -12.43
CA GLU A 33 10.94 -3.53 -13.80
C GLU A 33 12.31 -4.05 -14.24
N ALA A 34 13.35 -3.88 -13.40
CA ALA A 34 14.68 -4.39 -13.71
C ALA A 34 14.70 -5.92 -13.86
N SER A 35 14.01 -6.65 -12.97
CA SER A 35 13.91 -8.11 -13.03
C SER A 35 13.11 -8.59 -14.23
N PHE A 36 12.08 -7.86 -14.64
CA PHE A 36 11.28 -8.16 -15.82
C PHE A 36 12.09 -7.99 -17.11
N GLN A 37 12.84 -6.88 -17.23
CA GLN A 37 13.76 -6.66 -18.36
C GLN A 37 14.83 -7.76 -18.43
N ASN A 38 15.39 -8.19 -17.30
CA ASN A 38 16.33 -9.31 -17.27
C ASN A 38 15.68 -10.63 -17.73
N PHE A 39 14.47 -10.93 -17.25
CA PHE A 39 13.73 -12.10 -17.71
C PHE A 39 13.49 -12.08 -19.22
N GLN A 40 13.08 -10.94 -19.79
CA GLN A 40 12.91 -10.80 -21.24
C GLN A 40 14.22 -11.08 -22.00
N GLN A 41 15.33 -10.47 -21.57
CA GLN A 41 16.63 -10.70 -22.20
C GLN A 41 17.07 -12.16 -22.16
N VAL A 42 16.87 -12.85 -21.03
CA VAL A 42 17.21 -14.27 -20.88
C VAL A 42 16.28 -15.15 -21.71
N ALA A 43 14.97 -14.86 -21.73
CA ALA A 43 13.98 -15.64 -22.47
C ALA A 43 14.11 -15.51 -24.00
N GLU A 44 14.50 -14.34 -24.49
CA GLU A 44 14.67 -14.08 -25.93
C GLU A 44 16.05 -14.51 -26.46
N ASN A 45 17.02 -14.75 -25.58
CA ASN A 45 18.35 -15.19 -25.98
C ASN A 45 18.34 -16.70 -26.32
N PRO A 46 18.61 -17.08 -27.58
CA PRO A 46 18.60 -18.48 -28.00
C PRO A 46 19.73 -19.32 -27.38
N ALA A 47 20.74 -18.68 -26.78
CA ALA A 47 21.81 -19.37 -26.05
C ALA A 47 21.46 -19.66 -24.57
N SER A 48 20.35 -19.11 -24.06
CA SER A 48 19.94 -19.32 -22.67
C SER A 48 19.45 -20.74 -22.45
N THR A 49 19.83 -21.32 -21.31
CA THR A 49 19.29 -22.59 -20.84
C THR A 49 17.91 -22.41 -20.21
N LEU A 50 17.09 -23.46 -20.21
CA LEU A 50 15.80 -23.44 -19.51
C LEU A 50 15.94 -23.10 -18.03
N THR A 51 17.01 -23.55 -17.37
CA THR A 51 17.28 -23.27 -15.96
C THR A 51 17.48 -21.77 -15.73
N GLU A 52 18.22 -21.07 -16.59
CA GLU A 52 18.42 -19.62 -16.49
C GLU A 52 17.11 -18.86 -16.66
N VAL A 53 16.27 -19.29 -17.62
CA VAL A 53 14.93 -18.70 -17.84
C VAL A 53 14.06 -18.87 -16.58
N TYR A 54 14.05 -20.06 -15.96
CA TYR A 54 13.27 -20.30 -14.74
C TYR A 54 13.78 -19.49 -13.54
N ILE A 55 15.10 -19.32 -13.39
CA ILE A 55 15.68 -18.49 -12.33
C ILE A 55 15.25 -17.03 -12.50
N ALA A 56 15.36 -16.49 -13.72
CA ALA A 56 14.97 -15.11 -14.01
C ALA A 56 13.45 -14.90 -13.80
N GLN A 57 12.62 -15.87 -14.19
CA GLN A 57 11.18 -15.84 -13.96
C GLN A 57 10.84 -15.87 -12.46
N ALA A 58 11.54 -16.69 -11.67
CA ALA A 58 11.32 -16.74 -10.23
C ALA A 58 11.70 -15.43 -9.53
N ALA A 59 12.76 -14.76 -9.99
CA ALA A 59 13.16 -13.44 -9.51
C ALA A 59 12.10 -12.37 -9.80
N GLU A 60 11.57 -12.32 -11.02
CA GLU A 60 10.51 -11.37 -11.41
C GLU A 60 9.23 -11.59 -10.60
N ASN A 61 8.79 -12.84 -10.50
CA ASN A 61 7.58 -13.20 -9.74
C ASN A 61 7.66 -12.75 -8.27
N ARG A 62 8.83 -12.82 -7.64
CA ARG A 62 9.01 -12.37 -6.24
C ARG A 62 8.67 -10.88 -6.11
N HIS A 63 9.24 -10.04 -6.97
CA HIS A 63 8.99 -8.60 -6.94
C HIS A 63 7.53 -8.28 -7.32
N ARG A 64 6.92 -9.06 -8.23
CA ARG A 64 5.52 -8.89 -8.61
C ARG A 64 4.57 -9.14 -7.43
N ILE A 65 4.84 -10.19 -6.65
CA ILE A 65 4.06 -10.50 -5.44
C ILE A 65 4.25 -9.43 -4.37
N ASN A 66 5.48 -8.96 -4.15
CA ASN A 66 5.75 -7.88 -3.19
C ASN A 66 5.05 -6.57 -3.59
N CYS A 67 5.18 -6.13 -4.85
CA CYS A 67 4.46 -4.97 -5.37
C CYS A 67 2.94 -5.12 -5.23
N PHE A 68 2.40 -6.32 -5.49
CA PHE A 68 0.98 -6.57 -5.31
C PHE A 68 0.56 -6.41 -3.84
N ALA A 69 1.30 -7.02 -2.90
CA ALA A 69 1.01 -6.94 -1.48
C ALA A 69 1.04 -5.49 -0.98
N GLU A 70 2.09 -4.73 -1.34
CA GLU A 70 2.18 -3.32 -0.97
C GLU A 70 1.11 -2.47 -1.66
N GLY A 71 0.82 -2.73 -2.93
CA GLY A 71 -0.26 -2.07 -3.66
C GLY A 71 -1.63 -2.26 -2.99
N VAL A 72 -1.92 -3.48 -2.53
CA VAL A 72 -3.11 -3.78 -1.72
C VAL A 72 -3.06 -3.02 -0.39
N GLY A 73 -1.92 -2.98 0.29
CA GLY A 73 -1.73 -2.22 1.53
C GLY A 73 -2.04 -0.73 1.36
N VAL A 74 -1.55 -0.11 0.28
CA VAL A 74 -1.83 1.28 -0.07
C VAL A 74 -3.33 1.50 -0.30
N LEU A 75 -3.96 0.70 -1.17
CA LEU A 75 -5.37 0.83 -1.51
C LEU A 75 -6.27 0.64 -0.28
N PHE A 76 -5.98 -0.37 0.54
CA PHE A 76 -6.71 -0.67 1.75
C PHE A 76 -6.58 0.46 2.77
N GLY A 77 -5.35 0.92 3.03
CA GLY A 77 -5.11 2.03 3.95
C GLY A 77 -5.77 3.34 3.49
N LEU A 78 -5.71 3.66 2.18
CA LEU A 78 -6.38 4.84 1.62
C LEU A 78 -7.91 4.75 1.71
N SER A 79 -8.47 3.56 1.51
CA SER A 79 -9.91 3.33 1.64
C SER A 79 -10.39 3.59 3.07
N ILE A 80 -9.69 3.05 4.07
CA ILE A 80 -10.03 3.28 5.48
C ILE A 80 -9.79 4.74 5.88
N LEU A 81 -8.68 5.34 5.42
CA LEU A 81 -8.37 6.74 5.65
C LEU A 81 -9.51 7.65 5.13
N ALA A 82 -10.00 7.39 3.91
CA ALA A 82 -11.11 8.14 3.32
C ALA A 82 -12.39 8.03 4.16
N ILE A 83 -12.73 6.82 4.63
CA ILE A 83 -13.87 6.59 5.54
C ILE A 83 -13.68 7.35 6.85
N GLY A 84 -12.49 7.29 7.45
CA GLY A 84 -12.16 7.96 8.71
C GLY A 84 -12.26 9.49 8.60
N VAL A 85 -11.71 10.06 7.53
CA VAL A 85 -11.79 11.50 7.24
C VAL A 85 -13.23 11.92 6.98
N HIS A 86 -13.98 11.14 6.21
CA HIS A 86 -15.40 11.41 5.96
C HIS A 86 -16.21 11.42 7.27
N GLY A 87 -16.04 10.41 8.12
CA GLY A 87 -16.67 10.37 9.44
C GLY A 87 -16.26 11.53 10.35
N PHE A 88 -14.98 11.92 10.32
CA PHE A 88 -14.47 13.04 11.10
C PHE A 88 -15.16 14.38 10.73
N CYS A 89 -15.36 14.61 9.43
CA CYS A 89 -16.02 15.81 8.90
C CYS A 89 -17.53 15.87 9.21
N LEU A 90 -18.20 14.72 9.32
CA LEU A 90 -19.66 14.67 9.53
C LEU A 90 -20.10 14.68 11.00
N ILE A 91 -19.21 14.46 11.97
CA ILE A 91 -19.58 14.51 13.38
C ILE A 91 -19.96 15.95 13.78
N PRO A 92 -21.20 16.21 14.24
CA PRO A 92 -21.62 17.54 14.67
C PRO A 92 -20.89 17.95 15.96
N GLU A 93 -20.61 19.25 16.07
CA GLU A 93 -19.95 19.81 17.24
C GLU A 93 -20.94 19.85 18.41
N GLN A 94 -20.60 19.20 19.52
CA GLN A 94 -21.47 19.12 20.68
C GLN A 94 -21.49 20.51 21.34
N LYS A 95 -22.55 21.30 21.11
CA LYS A 95 -22.78 22.55 21.84
C LYS A 95 -22.89 22.22 23.32
N SER A 96 -21.97 22.77 24.13
CA SER A 96 -22.10 22.75 25.59
C SER A 96 -23.40 23.47 25.96
N SER A 97 -24.36 22.73 26.51
CA SER A 97 -25.59 23.32 27.07
C SER A 97 -25.19 24.31 28.17
N PRO A 98 -25.75 25.54 28.21
CA PRO A 98 -25.54 26.43 29.34
C PRO A 98 -26.10 25.80 30.64
N PRO A 99 -25.55 26.17 31.81
CA PRO A 99 -26.04 25.67 33.09
C PRO A 99 -27.54 25.95 33.23
N ARG A 100 -28.30 24.97 33.71
CA ARG A 100 -29.69 25.16 34.10
C ARG A 100 -29.69 25.66 35.54
N ASP A 101 -30.20 26.88 35.71
CA ASP A 101 -30.49 27.50 37.01
C ASP A 101 -31.70 26.85 37.69
#